data_AF-A0A845L698-F1
#
_entry.id   AF-A0A845L698-F1
#
_cell.length_a   1.000
_cell.length_b   1.000
_cell.length_c   1.000
_cell.angle_alpha   90.00
_cell.angle_beta   90.00
_cell.angle_gamma   90.00
#
_symmetry.space_group_name_H-M   'P 1'
#
loop_
_entity.id
_entity.type
_entity.pdbx_description
1 polymer ?
#
loop_
_entity_poly.entity_id
_entity_poly.type
_entity_poly.pdbx_seq_one_letter_code
_entity_poly.pdbx_strand_id
1 'polypeptide(L)'
;MPSYPSPGYAPGYTGAQLRAQTLSAIEPVVQYGLREAQVTSVPHAMREATAITLLMGRGYDSRTARQIVESWEIDERLPRARSEE
;
A
#
# COMPACT_ATOMS: atom_id res chain seq x y z
N MET A 1 -3.23 8.53 -23.81
CA MET A 1 -2.28 8.37 -22.69
C MET A 1 -2.73 9.28 -21.57
N PRO A 2 -2.99 8.81 -20.35
CA PRO A 2 -3.32 9.71 -19.25
C PRO A 2 -2.06 10.50 -18.89
N SER A 3 -2.16 11.83 -19.01
CA SER A 3 -1.14 12.76 -18.54
C SER A 3 -1.10 12.71 -17.01
N TYR A 4 -0.05 12.12 -16.44
CA TYR A 4 0.23 12.33 -15.03
C TYR A 4 0.53 13.81 -14.85
N PRO A 5 -0.23 14.56 -14.02
CA PRO A 5 0.14 15.93 -13.71
C PRO A 5 1.53 15.89 -13.09
N SER A 6 2.46 16.68 -13.66
CA SER A 6 3.74 16.97 -13.03
C SER A 6 3.48 17.35 -11.57
N PRO A 7 4.26 16.86 -10.58
CA PRO A 7 4.11 17.25 -9.19
C PRO A 7 4.61 18.69 -9.02
N GLY A 8 3.87 19.64 -9.59
CA GLY A 8 3.84 20.99 -9.08
C GLY A 8 3.30 20.88 -7.67
N TYR A 9 4.19 21.08 -6.70
CA TYR A 9 3.88 21.19 -5.28
C TYR A 9 2.50 21.81 -5.10
N ALA A 10 1.58 21.06 -4.49
CA ALA A 10 0.31 21.63 -4.05
C ALA A 10 0.62 22.89 -3.23
N PRO A 11 -0.05 24.03 -3.48
CA PRO A 11 0.26 25.28 -2.80
C PRO A 11 0.06 25.08 -1.29
N GLY A 12 1.16 25.14 -0.52
CA GLY A 12 1.11 25.13 0.95
C GLY A 12 2.08 24.18 1.67
N TYR A 13 2.73 23.22 1.00
CA TYR A 13 3.65 22.30 1.66
C TYR A 13 5.12 22.50 1.26
N THR A 14 5.98 22.67 2.26
CA THR A 14 7.42 22.48 2.11
C THR A 14 7.71 21.00 1.79
N GLY A 15 8.83 20.72 1.12
CA GLY A 15 9.25 19.34 0.84
C GLY A 15 9.37 18.46 2.10
N ALA A 16 9.74 19.06 3.24
CA ALA A 16 9.78 18.37 4.53
C ALA A 16 8.38 17.98 5.03
N GLN A 17 7.39 18.87 4.92
CA GLN A 17 6.00 18.57 5.29
C GLN A 17 5.41 17.48 4.40
N LEU A 18 5.64 17.56 3.08
CA LEU A 18 5.17 16.54 2.15
C LEU A 18 5.76 15.16 2.48
N ARG A 19 7.06 15.09 2.77
CA ARG A 19 7.72 13.85 3.19
C ARG A 19 7.12 13.31 4.48
N ALA A 20 6.98 14.15 5.51
CA ALA A 20 6.46 13.72 6.81
C ALA A 20 5.03 13.21 6.71
N GLN A 21 4.16 13.91 5.97
CA GLN A 21 2.78 13.49 5.74
C GLN A 21 2.71 12.19 4.94
N THR A 22 3.51 12.06 3.88
CA THR A 22 3.56 10.84 3.07
C THR A 22 3.95 9.63 3.92
N LEU A 23 5.05 9.73 4.69
CA LEU A 23 5.52 8.64 5.53
C LEU A 23 4.53 8.30 6.64
N SER A 24 3.97 9.33 7.31
CA SER A 24 2.95 9.12 8.35
C SER A 24 1.69 8.47 7.81
N ALA A 25 1.29 8.77 6.57
CA ALA A 25 0.08 8.21 5.97
C ALA A 25 0.23 6.70 5.71
N ILE A 26 1.40 6.26 5.24
CA ILE A 26 1.63 4.86 4.87
C ILE A 26 2.16 3.99 6.03
N GLU A 27 2.60 4.57 7.14
CA GLU A 27 3.20 3.84 8.27
C GLU A 27 2.36 2.64 8.75
N PRO A 28 1.03 2.74 8.92
CA PRO A 28 0.22 1.58 9.33
C PRO A 28 0.28 0.42 8.33
N VAL A 29 0.41 0.73 7.04
CA VAL A 29 0.49 -0.26 5.95
C VAL A 29 1.87 -0.90 5.89
N VAL A 30 2.94 -0.12 6.14
CA VAL A 30 4.31 -0.65 6.26
C VAL A 30 4.38 -1.63 7.42
N GLN A 31 3.85 -1.26 8.59
CA GLN A 31 3.81 -2.13 9.77
C GLN A 31 2.99 -3.41 9.53
N TYR A 32 1.90 -3.31 8.77
CA TYR A 32 1.14 -4.48 8.34
C TYR A 32 1.96 -5.40 7.42
N GLY A 33 2.55 -4.88 6.35
CA GLY A 33 3.38 -5.66 5.43
C GLY A 33 4.58 -6.33 6.12
N LEU A 34 5.20 -5.67 7.10
CA LEU A 34 6.28 -6.27 7.90
C LEU A 34 5.82 -7.41 8.79
N ARG A 35 4.57 -7.38 9.29
CA ARG A 35 3.99 -8.51 10.04
C ARG A 35 3.62 -9.66 9.11
N GLU A 36 3.01 -9.35 7.96
CA GLU A 36 2.68 -10.36 6.96
C GLU A 36 3.93 -11.08 6.46
N ALA A 37 5.01 -10.35 6.15
CA ALA A 37 6.27 -10.93 5.70
C ALA A 37 6.94 -11.88 6.71
N GLN A 38 6.53 -11.88 7.99
CA GLN A 38 7.01 -12.86 8.98
C GLN A 38 6.28 -14.20 8.89
N VAL A 39 5.06 -14.21 8.35
CA VAL A 39 4.18 -15.40 8.30
C VAL A 39 3.86 -15.85 6.88
N THR A 40 4.21 -15.04 5.87
CA THR A 40 4.07 -15.31 4.44
C THR A 40 5.36 -14.95 3.70
N SER A 41 5.33 -15.06 2.38
CA SER A 41 6.43 -14.63 1.53
C SER A 41 6.52 -13.10 1.40
N VAL A 42 7.74 -12.56 1.33
CA VAL A 42 7.99 -11.14 1.07
C VAL A 42 7.24 -10.63 -0.19
N PRO A 43 7.23 -11.34 -1.34
CA PRO A 43 6.48 -10.89 -2.51
C PRO A 43 4.98 -10.76 -2.27
N HIS A 44 4.39 -11.63 -1.45
CA HIS A 44 2.98 -11.55 -1.11
C HIS A 44 2.69 -10.34 -0.22
N ALA A 45 3.41 -10.20 0.90
CA ALA A 45 3.27 -9.06 1.79
C ALA A 45 3.46 -7.70 1.08
N MET A 46 4.41 -7.62 0.15
CA MET A 46 4.63 -6.42 -0.65
C MET A 46 3.50 -6.12 -1.64
N ARG A 47 2.85 -7.14 -2.22
CA ARG A 47 1.66 -6.95 -3.06
C ARG A 47 0.50 -6.37 -2.26
N GLU A 48 0.27 -6.90 -1.06
CA GLU A 48 -0.78 -6.40 -0.18
C GLU A 48 -0.52 -4.96 0.24
N ALA A 49 0.68 -4.65 0.75
CA ALA A 49 1.03 -3.28 1.15
C ALA A 49 0.90 -2.28 -0.02
N THR A 50 1.30 -2.68 -1.23
CA THR A 50 1.17 -1.85 -2.43
C THR A 50 -0.29 -1.67 -2.85
N ALA A 51 -1.11 -2.72 -2.77
CA ALA A 51 -2.53 -2.64 -3.09
C ALA A 51 -3.29 -1.73 -2.12
N ILE A 52 -3.01 -1.85 -0.82
CA ILE A 52 -3.62 -1.01 0.23
C ILE A 52 -3.27 0.46 -0.01
N THR A 53 -1.99 0.78 -0.21
CA THR A 53 -1.55 2.17 -0.47
C THR A 53 -2.13 2.74 -1.77
N LEU A 54 -2.28 1.92 -2.81
CA LEU A 54 -2.93 2.34 -4.05
C LEU A 54 -4.43 2.64 -3.85
N LEU A 55 -5.14 1.87 -3.04
CA LEU A 55 -6.53 2.15 -2.67
C LEU A 55 -6.63 3.42 -1.80
N MET A 56 -5.68 3.64 -0.90
CA MET A 56 -5.61 4.90 -0.14
C MET A 56 -5.46 6.10 -1.08
N GLY A 57 -4.61 6.00 -2.11
CA GLY A 57 -4.48 7.01 -3.16
C GLY A 57 -5.76 7.22 -3.99
N ARG A 58 -6.71 6.29 -3.96
CA ARG A 58 -8.05 6.41 -4.57
C ARG A 58 -9.12 6.97 -3.63
N GLY A 59 -8.77 7.30 -2.39
CA GLY A 59 -9.66 7.94 -1.42
C GLY A 59 -10.25 7.01 -0.35
N TYR A 60 -9.84 5.74 -0.30
CA TYR A 60 -10.22 4.86 0.81
C TYR A 60 -9.37 5.15 2.04
N ASP A 61 -9.96 5.11 3.24
CA ASP A 61 -9.15 5.11 4.47
C ASP A 61 -8.37 3.80 4.60
N SER A 62 -7.31 3.79 5.42
CA SER A 62 -6.39 2.65 5.53
C SER A 62 -7.06 1.36 6.01
N ARG A 63 -8.10 1.45 6.86
CA ARG A 63 -8.84 0.29 7.35
C ARG A 63 -9.71 -0.30 6.25
N THR A 64 -10.47 0.54 5.55
CA THR A 64 -11.30 0.11 4.42
C THR A 64 -10.45 -0.48 3.30
N ALA A 65 -9.34 0.17 2.95
CA ALA A 65 -8.40 -0.31 1.95
C ALA A 65 -7.83 -1.70 2.31
N ARG A 66 -7.44 -1.90 3.58
CA ARG A 66 -6.98 -3.20 4.08
C ARG A 66 -8.05 -4.28 3.95
N GLN A 67 -9.27 -4.00 4.40
CA GLN A 67 -10.38 -4.97 4.32
C GLN A 67 -10.71 -5.38 2.89
N ILE A 68 -10.62 -4.45 1.93
CA ILE A 68 -10.77 -4.76 0.51
C ILE A 68 -9.67 -5.74 0.06
N VAL A 69 -8.41 -5.49 0.40
CA VAL A 69 -7.29 -6.38 0.02
C VAL A 69 -7.41 -7.76 0.70
N GLU A 70 -7.74 -7.81 1.98
CA GLU A 70 -8.00 -9.06 2.72
C GLU A 70 -9.12 -9.88 2.08
N SER A 71 -10.14 -9.22 1.50
CA SER A 71 -11.23 -9.93 0.80
C SER A 71 -10.78 -10.66 -0.47
N TRP A 72 -9.61 -10.32 -1.03
CA TRP A 72 -9.06 -10.98 -2.22
C TRP A 72 -8.31 -12.28 -1.90
N GLU A 73 -7.92 -12.49 -0.64
CA GLU A 73 -7.27 -13.73 -0.20
C GLU A 73 -8.23 -14.93 -0.20
N ILE A 74 -9.54 -14.71 -0.02
CA ILE A 74 -10.56 -15.77 0.11
C ILE A 74 -10.70 -16.60 -1.18
N ASP A 75 -10.30 -16.05 -2.34
CA ASP A 75 -10.41 -16.69 -3.66
C ASP A 75 -9.04 -16.97 -4.33
N GLU A 76 -7.93 -17.03 -3.57
CA GLU A 76 -6.56 -17.19 -4.10
C GLU A 76 -6.14 -16.12 -5.14
N ARG A 77 -6.86 -14.99 -5.23
CA ARG A 77 -6.58 -13.92 -6.20
C ARG A 77 -5.30 -13.13 -5.89
N LEU A 78 -4.75 -13.32 -4.70
CA LEU A 78 -3.41 -12.91 -4.33
C LEU A 78 -2.50 -14.14 -4.27
N PRO A 79 -1.63 -14.35 -5.27
CA PRO A 79 -0.68 -15.45 -5.24
C PRO A 79 0.21 -15.33 -4.01
N ARG A 80 0.12 -16.31 -3.10
CA ARG A 80 1.21 -16.58 -2.15
C ARG A 80 2.42 -16.94 -3.00
N ALA A 81 3.62 -16.42 -2.70
CA ALA A 81 4.77 -16.79 -3.51
C ALA A 81 4.86 -18.31 -3.54
N ARG A 82 5.06 -18.87 -4.73
CA ARG A 82 5.28 -20.30 -4.88
C ARG A 82 6.37 -20.68 -3.88
N SER A 83 6.09 -21.64 -3.02
CA SER A 83 7.12 -22.39 -2.32
C SER A 83 8.09 -22.86 -3.39
N GLU A 84 9.27 -22.24 -3.43
CA GLU A 84 10.37 -22.73 -4.24
C GLU A 84 10.71 -24.11 -3.68
N GLU A 85 10.44 -25.13 -4.51
CA GLU A 85 10.88 -26.52 -4.34
C GLU A 85 12.37 -26.64 -4.66
#